data_AF-A0A956U0I7-F1
#
_entry.id   AF-A0A956U0I7-F1
#
_cell.length_a   1.000
_cell.length_b   1.000
_cell.length_c   1.000
_cell.angle_alpha   90.00
_cell.angle_beta   90.00
_cell.angle_gamma   90.00
#
_symmetry.space_group_name_H-M   'P 1'
#
loop_
_entity.id
_entity.type
_entity.pdbx_description
1 polymer ?
#
loop_
_entity_poly.entity_id
_entity_poly.type
_entity_poly.pdbx_seq_one_letter_code
_entity_poly.pdbx_strand_id
1 'polypeptide(L)' 'MRFMFKINISVEAGNEAARRGELGPKIQAIIEEQKPESIYFIADNGERTAVFVVDINDASDIPRIGEPWFLAFDAALE' A
#
# COMPACT_ATOMS: atom_id res chain seq x y z
N MET A 1 12.80 3.08 13.44
CA MET A 1 11.78 4.07 13.85
C MET A 1 10.43 3.62 13.34
N ARG A 2 9.38 3.72 14.15
CA ARG A 2 8.04 3.27 13.76
C ARG A 2 7.30 4.36 13.00
N PHE A 3 6.90 4.05 11.76
CA PHE A 3 6.09 4.93 10.92
C PHE A 3 4.75 4.26 10.64
N MET A 4 3.69 5.08 10.61
CA MET A 4 2.40 4.70 10.07
C MET A 4 2.31 5.27 8.66
N PHE A 5 1.92 4.45 7.71
CA PHE A 5 1.58 4.86 6.36
C PHE A 5 0.11 4.57 6.07
N LYS A 6 -0.51 5.45 5.31
CA LYS A 6 -1.85 5.25 4.75
C LYS A 6 -1.74 5.30 3.24
N ILE A 7 -2.05 4.17 2.60
CA ILE A 7 -2.05 4.02 1.15
C ILE A 7 -3.48 4.00 0.66
N ASN A 8 -3.81 4.94 -0.21
CA ASN A 8 -5.11 4.99 -0.85
C ASN A 8 -4.99 4.52 -2.31
N ILE A 9 -5.80 3.52 -2.67
CA ILE A 9 -5.94 3.01 -4.03
C ILE A 9 -7.31 3.47 -4.56
N SER A 10 -7.28 4.26 -5.63
CA SER A 10 -8.48 4.77 -6.26
C SER A 10 -9.43 3.64 -6.68
N VAL A 11 -10.72 3.96 -6.76
CA VAL A 11 -11.74 2.99 -7.19
C VAL A 11 -11.43 2.43 -8.58
N GLU A 12 -10.93 3.29 -9.48
CA GLU A 12 -10.58 2.92 -10.86
C GLU A 12 -9.43 1.91 -10.89
N ALA A 13 -8.27 2.26 -10.35
CA ALA A 13 -7.08 1.40 -10.36
C ALA A 13 -7.33 0.08 -9.62
N GLY A 14 -7.99 0.14 -8.45
CA GLY A 14 -8.33 -1.06 -7.69
C GLY A 14 -9.30 -1.99 -8.43
N ASN A 15 -10.28 -1.44 -9.14
CA ASN A 15 -11.21 -2.24 -9.95
C ASN A 15 -10.52 -2.86 -11.16
N GLU A 16 -9.62 -2.12 -11.80
CA GLU A 16 -8.86 -2.57 -12.96
C GLU A 16 -7.96 -3.76 -12.60
N ALA A 17 -7.16 -3.62 -11.53
CA ALA A 17 -6.35 -4.71 -10.99
C ALA A 17 -7.20 -5.91 -10.52
N ALA A 18 -8.37 -5.67 -9.92
CA ALA A 18 -9.27 -6.75 -9.50
C ALA A 18 -9.82 -7.56 -10.68
N ARG A 19 -10.24 -6.88 -11.76
CA ARG A 19 -10.74 -7.55 -12.98
C ARG A 19 -9.66 -8.38 -13.67
N ARG A 20 -8.40 -7.93 -13.60
CA ARG A 20 -7.24 -8.69 -14.10
C ARG A 20 -6.81 -9.83 -13.18
N GLY A 21 -7.38 -9.93 -11.98
CA GLY A 21 -6.97 -10.92 -10.97
C GLY A 21 -5.62 -10.61 -10.31
N GLU A 22 -5.10 -9.39 -10.48
CA GLU A 22 -3.77 -8.98 -10.03
C GLU A 22 -3.80 -8.27 -8.67
N LEU A 23 -4.95 -7.77 -8.21
CA LEU A 23 -5.07 -6.95 -6.98
C LEU A 23 -4.49 -7.67 -5.76
N GLY A 24 -4.97 -8.88 -5.47
CA GLY A 24 -4.50 -9.68 -4.32
C GLY A 24 -3.01 -10.04 -4.42
N PRO A 25 -2.55 -10.67 -5.52
CA PRO A 25 -1.14 -11.02 -5.71
C PRO A 25 -0.18 -9.83 -5.60
N LYS A 26 -0.51 -8.67 -6.18
CA LYS A 26 0.32 -7.46 -6.08
C LYS A 26 0.42 -6.95 -4.64
N ILE A 27 -0.71 -6.84 -3.94
CA ILE A 27 -0.73 -6.44 -2.51
C ILE A 27 0.10 -7.43 -1.67
N GLN A 28 -0.06 -8.73 -1.91
CA GLN A 28 0.69 -9.76 -1.18
C GLN A 28 2.20 -9.61 -1.41
N ALA A 29 2.65 -9.46 -2.65
CA ALA A 29 4.07 -9.28 -2.98
C ALA A 29 4.67 -8.05 -2.26
N ILE A 30 3.94 -6.93 -2.23
CA ILE A 30 4.39 -5.71 -1.54
C ILE A 30 4.51 -5.95 -0.03
N ILE A 31 3.53 -6.62 0.59
CA ILE A 31 3.55 -6.91 2.04
C ILE A 31 4.68 -7.88 2.41
N GLU A 32 4.92 -8.91 1.59
CA GLU A 32 6.00 -9.87 1.80
C GLU A 32 7.39 -9.21 1.75
N GLU A 33 7.56 -8.21 0.89
CA GLU A 33 8.78 -7.40 0.80
C GLU A 33 8.90 -6.44 2.00
N GLN A 34 7.85 -5.68 2.29
CA GLN A 34 7.89 -4.59 3.27
C GLN A 34 7.81 -5.07 4.73
N LYS A 35 7.24 -6.26 4.97
CA LYS A 35 7.09 -6.89 6.29
C LYS A 35 6.60 -5.91 7.37
N PRO A 36 5.43 -5.28 7.17
CA PRO A 36 4.89 -4.40 8.18
C PRO A 36 4.63 -5.18 9.47
N GLU A 37 4.77 -4.51 10.60
CA GLU A 37 4.43 -5.08 11.91
C GLU A 37 2.93 -5.32 12.04
N SER A 38 2.13 -4.44 11.43
CA SER A 38 0.67 -4.59 11.35
C SER A 38 0.16 -3.91 10.09
N ILE A 39 -0.91 -4.44 9.51
CA ILE A 39 -1.60 -3.89 8.36
C ILE A 39 -3.10 -4.11 8.50
N TYR A 40 -3.87 -3.09 8.15
CA TYR A 40 -5.33 -3.07 8.17
C TYR A 40 -5.85 -2.56 6.84
N PHE A 41 -6.92 -3.18 6.34
CA PHE A 41 -7.60 -2.74 5.13
C PHE A 41 -8.94 -2.14 5.51
N ILE A 42 -9.18 -0.92 5.05
CA ILE A 42 -10.38 -0.15 5.36
C ILE A 42 -10.91 0.52 4.07
N ALA A 43 -12.17 0.94 4.12
CA ALA A 43 -12.67 1.94 3.19
C ALA A 43 -12.42 3.33 3.81
N ASP A 44 -11.73 4.20 3.09
CA ASP A 44 -11.55 5.60 3.45
C ASP A 44 -11.97 6.46 2.26
N ASN A 45 -12.86 7.44 2.48
CA ASN A 45 -13.45 8.26 1.41
C ASN A 45 -14.03 7.47 0.20
N GLY A 46 -14.49 6.24 0.44
CA GLY A 46 -15.02 5.36 -0.61
C GLY A 46 -13.95 4.61 -1.42
N GLU A 47 -12.68 4.74 -1.06
CA GLU A 47 -11.54 4.14 -1.74
C GLU A 47 -10.93 2.98 -0.93
N ARG A 48 -10.21 2.09 -1.62
CA ARG A 48 -9.55 0.95 -0.99
C ARG A 48 -8.29 1.45 -0.31
N THR A 49 -8.25 1.39 1.01
CA THR A 49 -7.14 1.96 1.77
C THR A 49 -6.46 0.91 2.63
N ALA A 50 -5.13 0.87 2.59
CA ALA A 50 -4.30 0.11 3.51
C ALA A 50 -3.66 1.06 4.52
N VAL A 51 -3.80 0.75 5.81
CA VAL A 51 -3.09 1.45 6.89
C VAL A 51 -2.13 0.46 7.51
N PHE A 52 -0.83 0.75 7.48
CA PHE A 52 0.16 -0.16 8.03
C PHE A 52 1.24 0.56 8.84
N VAL A 53 1.82 -0.20 9.76
CA VAL A 53 2.89 0.23 10.63
C VAL A 53 4.15 -0.54 10.26
N VAL A 54 5.22 0.17 9.94
CA VAL A 54 6.50 -0.42 9.54
C VAL A 54 7.65 0.23 10.30
N ASP A 55 8.67 -0.56 10.60
CA ASP A 55 9.92 -0.08 11.17
C ASP A 55 10.90 0.26 10.03
N ILE A 56 11.29 1.53 9.93
CA ILE A 56 12.29 2.00 8.97
C ILE A 56 13.44 2.71 9.70
N ASN A 57 14.65 2.67 9.12
CA ASN A 57 15.84 3.18 9.80
C ASN A 57 15.93 4.71 9.73
N ASP A 58 15.53 5.29 8.60
CA ASP A 58 15.57 6.73 8.33
C ASP A 58 14.40 7.16 7.44
N ALA A 59 14.03 8.44 7.47
CA ALA A 59 12.97 8.97 6.61
C ALA A 59 13.28 8.86 5.10
N SER A 60 14.57 8.76 4.73
CA SER A 60 14.98 8.46 3.35
C SER A 60 14.57 7.07 2.86
N ASP A 61 14.09 6.17 3.74
CA ASP A 61 13.50 4.88 3.35
C ASP A 61 12.04 5.02 2.89
N ILE A 62 11.38 6.18 3.06
CA ILE A 62 9.97 6.38 2.65
C ILE A 62 9.73 6.00 1.18
N PRO A 63 10.57 6.39 0.20
CA PRO A 63 10.40 5.96 -1.20
C PRO A 63 10.41 4.44 -1.38
N ARG A 64 11.23 3.70 -0.62
CA ARG A 64 11.24 2.22 -0.65
C ARG A 64 9.88 1.64 -0.23
N ILE A 65 9.18 2.33 0.66
CA ILE A 65 7.82 1.96 1.08
C ILE A 65 6.79 2.39 0.03
N GLY A 66 6.86 3.62 -0.49
CA GLY A 66 5.84 4.17 -1.39
C GLY A 66 5.87 3.63 -2.83
N GLU A 67 7.06 3.52 -3.43
CA GLU A 67 7.23 3.19 -4.85
C GLU A 67 6.49 1.92 -5.30
N PRO A 68 6.52 0.79 -4.55
CA PRO A 68 5.78 -0.40 -4.94
C PRO A 68 4.26 -0.16 -5.04
N TRP A 69 3.69 0.69 -4.17
CA TRP A 69 2.27 1.04 -4.22
C TRP A 69 1.95 1.98 -5.38
N PHE A 70 2.83 2.95 -5.66
CA PHE A 70 2.69 3.86 -6.80
C PHE A 70 2.71 3.08 -8.12
N LEU A 71 3.71 2.22 -8.32
CA LEU A 71 3.88 1.46 -9.54
C LEU A 71 2.81 0.38 -9.74
N ALA A 72 2.27 -0.19 -8.66
CA ALA A 72 1.27 -1.25 -8.76
C ALA A 72 -0.15 -0.72 -9.00
N PHE A 73 -0.48 0.45 -8.46
CA PHE A 73 -1.87 0.92 -8.31
C PHE A 73 -2.09 2.43 -8.52
N ASP A 74 -1.07 3.19 -8.91
CA ASP A 74 -1.12 4.66 -8.96
C ASP A 74 -1.62 5.24 -7.62
N ALA A 75 -1.19 4.62 -6.51
CA ALA A 75 -1.70 4.93 -5.19
C ALA A 75 -1.23 6.29 -4.66
N ALA A 76 -1.97 6.85 -3.71
CA ALA A 76 -1.51 7.98 -2.89
C ALA A 76 -0.98 7.46 -1.54
N LEU A 77 0.07 8.10 -1.02
CA LEU A 77 0.67 7.79 0.28
C LEU A 77 0.60 9.01 1.19
N GLU A 78 0.08 8.82 2.40
CA GLU A 78 0.06 9.75 3.53
C GLU A 78 0.85 9.19 4.72
#